data_AF-S8CUL6-F1
#
_entry.id   AF-S8CUL6-F1
#
_cell.length_a   1.000
_cell.length_b   1.000
_cell.length_c   1.000
_cell.angle_alpha   90.00
_cell.angle_beta   90.00
_cell.angle_gamma   90.00
#
_symmetry.space_group_name_H-M   'P 1'
#
loop_
_entity.id
_entity.type
_entity.pdbx_description
1 polymer ?
#
loop_
_entity_poly.entity_id
_entity_poly.type
_entity_poly.pdbx_seq_one_letter_code
_entity_poly.pdbx_strand_id
1 'polypeptide(L)'
;MRSSVPSLVDLCVQLAIDNIRFLGDVGVTEFHLLDRILSHCTPDQLMHIENCTEDRDLSPVTDKLWKKFFKLQFGADSMNFVVEKMKQKNVNFSWRRLYKAKLQEREEATEKSLARIKKRYEEENAKKQSRQVQVCMKVPPSSKRSFYGGFSADSMYDTKSSLMKKARKEFVNCREVKNLASMKTMVHRNNRLV
;
A
#
# COMPACT_ATOMS: atom_id res chain seq x y z
N MET A 1 -21.00 -31.93 -42.02
CA MET A 1 -21.09 -30.51 -41.60
C MET A 1 -20.61 -29.67 -42.77
N ARG A 2 -21.46 -28.81 -43.35
CA ARG A 2 -21.06 -27.97 -44.48
C ARG A 2 -20.13 -26.89 -43.96
N SER A 3 -18.82 -27.01 -44.23
CA SER A 3 -17.87 -25.92 -44.09
C SER A 3 -18.19 -24.89 -45.16
N SER A 4 -19.05 -23.92 -44.84
CA SER A 4 -19.20 -22.74 -45.69
C SER A 4 -17.86 -22.01 -45.69
N VAL A 5 -17.38 -21.65 -46.87
CA VAL A 5 -16.19 -20.81 -47.00
C VAL A 5 -16.42 -19.54 -46.16
N PRO A 6 -15.51 -19.21 -45.21
CA PRO A 6 -15.68 -18.03 -44.37
C PRO A 6 -15.73 -16.78 -45.24
N SER A 7 -16.59 -15.83 -44.88
CA SER A 7 -16.65 -14.56 -45.60
C SER A 7 -15.33 -13.80 -45.39
N LEU A 8 -15.00 -12.92 -46.33
CA LEU A 8 -13.83 -12.05 -46.18
C LEU A 8 -13.88 -11.26 -44.87
N VAL A 9 -15.08 -10.81 -44.48
CA VAL A 9 -15.30 -10.07 -43.23
C VAL A 9 -14.96 -10.94 -42.02
N ASP A 10 -15.38 -12.20 -41.99
CA ASP A 10 -15.10 -13.11 -40.88
C ASP A 10 -13.60 -13.41 -40.77
N LEU A 11 -12.91 -13.58 -41.91
CA LEU A 11 -11.45 -13.75 -41.93
C LEU A 11 -10.73 -12.50 -41.39
N CYS A 12 -11.16 -11.29 -41.78
CA CYS A 12 -10.60 -10.05 -41.26
C CYS A 12 -10.86 -9.88 -39.76
N VAL A 13 -12.05 -10.24 -39.27
CA VAL A 13 -12.38 -10.19 -37.83
C VAL A 13 -11.51 -11.20 -37.06
N GLN A 14 -11.32 -12.41 -37.56
CA GLN A 14 -10.45 -13.41 -36.94
C GLN A 14 -8.99 -12.92 -36.89
N LEU A 15 -8.46 -12.40 -37.99
CA LEU A 15 -7.12 -11.82 -38.02
C LEU A 15 -6.96 -10.65 -37.05
N ALA A 16 -7.99 -9.81 -36.93
CA ALA A 16 -8.00 -8.72 -35.96
C ALA A 16 -8.00 -9.27 -34.52
N ILE A 17 -8.76 -10.33 -34.23
CA ILE A 17 -8.79 -11.00 -32.92
C ILE A 17 -7.41 -11.58 -32.58
N ASP A 18 -6.78 -12.28 -33.50
CA ASP A 18 -5.45 -12.89 -33.31
C ASP A 18 -4.37 -11.83 -33.04
N ASN A 19 -4.54 -10.64 -33.62
CA ASN A 19 -3.59 -9.53 -33.53
C ASN A 19 -4.08 -8.36 -32.66
N ILE A 20 -5.03 -8.59 -31.72
CA ILE A 20 -5.58 -7.55 -30.83
C ILE A 20 -4.49 -6.76 -30.11
N ARG A 21 -3.34 -7.39 -29.80
CA ARG A 21 -2.21 -6.75 -29.11
C ARG A 21 -1.63 -5.55 -29.85
N PHE A 22 -1.79 -5.50 -31.17
CA PHE A 22 -1.31 -4.43 -32.04
C PHE A 22 -2.41 -3.44 -32.41
N LEU A 23 -3.65 -3.68 -31.95
CA LEU A 23 -4.76 -2.78 -32.19
C LEU A 23 -4.58 -1.54 -31.29
N GLY A 24 -4.40 -0.38 -31.93
CA GLY A 24 -4.29 0.91 -31.26
C GLY A 24 -5.57 1.73 -31.48
N ASP A 25 -5.53 2.65 -32.42
CA ASP A 25 -6.71 3.42 -32.84
C ASP A 25 -7.59 2.59 -33.81
N VAL A 26 -8.90 2.58 -33.56
CA VAL A 26 -9.87 1.83 -34.38
C VAL A 26 -10.69 2.73 -35.32
N GLY A 27 -10.43 4.05 -35.30
CA GLY A 27 -11.02 5.03 -36.20
C GLY A 27 -12.53 4.88 -36.39
N VAL A 28 -12.97 4.87 -37.66
CA VAL A 28 -14.39 4.85 -38.08
C VAL A 28 -15.02 3.46 -38.18
N THR A 29 -14.39 2.42 -37.63
CA THR A 29 -14.88 1.03 -37.75
C THR A 29 -16.29 0.87 -37.18
N GLU A 30 -17.14 0.10 -37.85
CA GLU A 30 -18.52 -0.10 -37.40
C GLU A 30 -18.61 -0.76 -36.02
N PHE A 31 -19.55 -0.29 -35.18
CA PHE A 31 -19.72 -0.79 -33.81
C PHE A 31 -20.00 -2.29 -33.74
N HIS A 32 -20.63 -2.87 -34.76
CA HIS A 32 -20.95 -4.29 -34.79
C HIS A 32 -19.70 -5.18 -34.99
N LEU A 33 -18.72 -4.72 -35.77
CA LEU A 33 -17.43 -5.41 -35.94
C LEU A 33 -16.58 -5.25 -34.69
N LEU A 34 -16.57 -4.04 -34.13
CA LEU A 34 -15.91 -3.73 -32.87
C LEU A 34 -16.43 -4.60 -31.72
N ASP A 35 -17.74 -4.79 -31.60
CA ASP A 35 -18.31 -5.63 -30.53
C ASP A 35 -17.82 -7.08 -30.64
N ARG A 36 -17.65 -7.61 -31.87
CA ARG A 36 -17.08 -8.95 -32.08
C ARG A 36 -15.60 -9.00 -31.69
N ILE A 37 -14.79 -8.07 -32.19
CA ILE A 37 -13.34 -8.05 -31.96
C ILE A 37 -13.03 -7.76 -30.47
N LEU A 38 -13.63 -6.71 -29.92
CA LEU A 38 -13.35 -6.24 -28.56
C LEU A 38 -13.86 -7.19 -27.47
N SER A 39 -14.82 -8.07 -27.78
CA SER A 39 -15.28 -9.10 -26.84
C SER A 39 -14.18 -10.07 -26.40
N HIS A 40 -13.11 -10.20 -27.20
CA HIS A 40 -11.96 -11.07 -26.94
C HIS A 40 -10.77 -10.34 -26.31
N CYS A 41 -10.85 -9.02 -26.10
CA CYS A 41 -9.76 -8.24 -25.52
C CYS A 41 -9.55 -8.53 -24.02
N THR A 42 -8.32 -8.34 -23.56
CA THR A 42 -8.03 -8.19 -22.12
C THR A 42 -8.34 -6.76 -21.65
N PRO A 43 -8.53 -6.52 -20.33
CA PRO A 43 -8.79 -5.18 -19.80
C PRO A 43 -7.69 -4.17 -20.18
N ASP A 44 -6.43 -4.59 -20.18
CA ASP A 44 -5.29 -3.72 -20.49
C ASP A 44 -5.26 -3.35 -21.98
N GLN A 45 -5.60 -4.30 -22.85
CA GLN A 45 -5.73 -4.05 -24.30
C GLN A 45 -6.89 -3.09 -24.57
N LEU A 46 -8.04 -3.30 -23.95
CA LEU A 46 -9.19 -2.42 -24.10
C LEU A 46 -8.86 -1.00 -23.61
N MET A 47 -8.13 -0.89 -22.51
CA MET A 47 -7.66 0.40 -22.00
C MET A 47 -6.70 1.10 -22.96
N HIS A 48 -5.79 0.35 -23.59
CA HIS A 48 -4.86 0.90 -24.59
C HIS A 48 -5.62 1.43 -25.81
N ILE A 49 -6.53 0.64 -26.36
CA ILE A 49 -7.35 1.02 -27.53
C ILE A 49 -8.15 2.30 -27.24
N GLU A 50 -8.80 2.39 -26.08
CA GLU A 50 -9.55 3.59 -25.67
C GLU A 50 -8.66 4.79 -25.33
N ASN A 51 -7.38 4.60 -25.03
CA ASN A 51 -6.44 5.71 -24.85
C ASN A 51 -5.90 6.21 -26.20
N CYS A 52 -5.76 5.32 -27.18
CA CYS A 52 -5.30 5.68 -28.53
C CYS A 52 -6.42 6.25 -29.40
N THR A 53 -7.66 5.86 -29.16
CA THR A 53 -8.84 6.36 -29.89
C THR A 53 -9.39 7.61 -29.19
N GLU A 54 -8.78 8.78 -29.42
CA GLU A 54 -9.21 10.05 -28.78
C GLU A 54 -10.43 10.70 -29.47
N ASP A 55 -10.62 10.45 -30.76
CA ASP A 55 -11.60 11.16 -31.59
C ASP A 55 -13.02 10.57 -31.57
N ARG A 56 -13.22 9.41 -30.92
CA ARG A 56 -14.49 8.67 -30.99
C ARG A 56 -14.93 8.08 -29.66
N ASP A 57 -16.22 8.29 -29.35
CA ASP A 57 -16.87 7.65 -28.21
C ASP A 57 -17.14 6.16 -28.47
N LEU A 58 -16.30 5.30 -27.88
CA LEU A 58 -16.47 3.84 -27.89
C LEU A 58 -17.40 3.32 -26.77
N SER A 59 -17.86 4.21 -25.88
CA SER A 59 -18.72 3.92 -24.72
C SER A 59 -19.88 2.95 -24.99
N PRO A 60 -20.62 3.01 -26.13
CA PRO A 60 -21.75 2.10 -26.37
C PRO A 60 -21.37 0.61 -26.41
N VAL A 61 -20.15 0.31 -26.85
CA VAL A 61 -19.61 -1.04 -26.95
C VAL A 61 -18.79 -1.38 -25.71
N THR A 62 -17.92 -0.46 -25.28
CA THR A 62 -16.93 -0.74 -24.24
C THR A 62 -17.50 -0.74 -22.84
N ASP A 63 -18.55 0.03 -22.54
CA ASP A 63 -19.10 0.12 -21.18
C ASP A 63 -19.65 -1.24 -20.70
N LYS A 64 -20.22 -2.03 -21.61
CA LYS A 64 -20.64 -3.42 -21.34
C LYS A 64 -19.44 -4.33 -21.04
N LEU A 65 -18.33 -4.15 -21.74
CA LEU A 65 -17.10 -4.91 -21.53
C LEU A 65 -16.45 -4.53 -20.20
N TRP A 66 -16.35 -3.25 -19.90
CA TRP A 66 -15.85 -2.76 -18.61
C TRP A 66 -16.66 -3.29 -17.43
N LYS A 67 -17.98 -3.35 -17.56
CA LYS A 67 -18.86 -3.95 -16.55
C LYS A 67 -18.57 -5.45 -16.35
N LYS A 68 -18.33 -6.20 -17.43
CA LYS A 68 -17.92 -7.61 -17.36
C LYS A 68 -16.54 -7.77 -16.70
N PHE A 69 -15.56 -6.95 -17.09
CA PHE A 69 -14.22 -6.99 -16.51
C PHE A 69 -14.20 -6.62 -15.04
N PHE A 70 -15.01 -5.66 -14.63
CA PHE A 70 -15.16 -5.31 -13.22
C PHE A 70 -15.66 -6.51 -12.41
N LYS A 71 -16.71 -7.19 -12.90
CA LYS A 71 -17.23 -8.40 -12.26
C LYS A 71 -16.19 -9.52 -12.19
N LEU A 72 -15.42 -9.74 -13.25
CA LEU A 72 -14.39 -10.78 -13.31
C LEU A 72 -13.23 -10.50 -12.35
N GLN A 73 -12.78 -9.26 -12.23
CA GLN A 73 -11.59 -8.89 -11.45
C GLN A 73 -11.87 -8.61 -9.97
N PHE A 74 -13.05 -8.08 -9.65
CA PHE A 74 -13.42 -7.66 -8.30
C PHE A 74 -14.58 -8.47 -7.70
N GLY A 75 -15.22 -9.35 -8.48
CA GLY A 75 -16.36 -10.15 -8.04
C GLY A 75 -17.72 -9.47 -8.24
N ALA A 76 -18.79 -10.24 -8.05
CA ALA A 76 -20.16 -9.76 -8.19
C ALA A 76 -20.60 -8.83 -7.04
N ASP A 77 -20.12 -9.08 -5.82
CA ASP A 77 -20.54 -8.31 -4.64
C ASP A 77 -20.05 -6.86 -4.70
N SER A 78 -18.78 -6.67 -5.10
CA SER A 78 -18.21 -5.33 -5.29
C SER A 78 -18.91 -4.57 -6.40
N MET A 79 -19.29 -5.25 -7.49
CA MET A 79 -20.06 -4.68 -8.58
C MET A 79 -21.44 -4.21 -8.11
N ASN A 80 -22.17 -5.07 -7.39
CA ASN A 80 -23.50 -4.75 -6.85
C ASN A 80 -23.42 -3.55 -5.90
N PHE A 81 -22.42 -3.53 -5.02
CA PHE A 81 -22.17 -2.40 -4.12
C PHE A 81 -21.94 -1.07 -4.86
N VAL A 82 -21.18 -1.10 -5.97
CA VAL A 82 -20.95 0.08 -6.80
C VAL A 82 -22.25 0.54 -7.48
N VAL A 83 -23.04 -0.39 -8.02
CA VAL A 83 -24.36 -0.08 -8.61
C VAL A 83 -25.32 0.51 -7.57
N GLU A 84 -25.37 -0.07 -6.37
CA GLU A 84 -26.20 0.45 -5.27
C GLU A 84 -25.77 1.86 -4.86
N LYS A 85 -24.47 2.10 -4.72
CA LYS A 85 -23.95 3.44 -4.43
C LYS A 85 -24.29 4.47 -5.50
N MET A 86 -24.26 4.07 -6.78
CA MET A 86 -24.68 4.95 -7.87
C MET A 86 -26.16 5.29 -7.77
N LYS A 87 -27.02 4.29 -7.54
CA LYS A 87 -28.46 4.49 -7.37
C LYS A 87 -28.77 5.40 -6.18
N GLN A 88 -28.11 5.20 -5.05
CA GLN A 88 -28.28 6.03 -3.85
C GLN A 88 -27.92 7.50 -4.10
N LYS A 89 -26.84 7.76 -4.86
CA LYS A 89 -26.38 9.12 -5.17
C LYS A 89 -27.04 9.70 -6.41
N ASN A 90 -27.84 8.91 -7.14
CA ASN A 90 -28.41 9.25 -8.43
C ASN A 90 -27.37 9.77 -9.44
N VAL A 91 -26.19 9.15 -9.47
CA VAL A 91 -25.10 9.50 -10.41
C VAL A 91 -24.78 8.30 -11.28
N ASN A 92 -24.64 8.55 -12.59
CA ASN A 92 -24.13 7.57 -13.53
C ASN A 92 -22.64 7.85 -13.82
N PHE A 93 -21.76 6.90 -13.50
CA PHE A 93 -20.34 6.99 -13.84
C PHE A 93 -19.99 5.93 -14.88
N SER A 94 -19.06 6.26 -15.79
CA SER A 94 -18.50 5.29 -16.73
C SER A 94 -17.81 4.14 -15.99
N TRP A 95 -18.09 2.89 -16.39
CA TRP A 95 -17.49 1.71 -15.77
C TRP A 95 -15.97 1.68 -15.90
N ARG A 96 -15.43 2.27 -16.97
CA ARG A 96 -14.00 2.49 -17.17
C ARG A 96 -13.36 3.27 -16.03
N ARG A 97 -13.97 4.39 -15.63
CA ARG A 97 -13.45 5.26 -14.56
C ARG A 97 -13.43 4.55 -13.22
N LEU A 98 -14.49 3.78 -12.92
CA LEU A 98 -14.58 2.99 -11.70
C LEU A 98 -13.53 1.88 -11.66
N TYR A 99 -13.33 1.20 -12.79
CA TYR A 99 -12.32 0.17 -12.92
C TYR A 99 -10.93 0.75 -12.63
N LYS A 100 -10.57 1.87 -13.27
CA LYS A 100 -9.29 2.56 -13.03
C LYS A 100 -9.11 3.00 -11.57
N ALA A 101 -10.15 3.60 -10.97
CA ALA A 101 -10.09 4.04 -9.57
C ALA A 101 -9.89 2.85 -8.62
N LYS A 102 -10.58 1.73 -8.84
CA LYS A 102 -10.42 0.52 -8.04
C LYS A 102 -9.06 -0.16 -8.24
N LEU A 103 -8.51 -0.10 -9.44
CA LEU A 103 -7.17 -0.61 -9.73
C LEU A 103 -6.11 0.20 -8.97
N GLN A 104 -6.19 1.53 -9.01
CA GLN A 104 -5.31 2.42 -8.25
C GLN A 104 -5.40 2.17 -6.74
N GLU A 105 -6.61 1.98 -6.19
CA GLU A 105 -6.78 1.64 -4.77
C GLU A 105 -6.06 0.34 -4.39
N ARG A 106 -6.09 -0.67 -5.28
CA ARG A 106 -5.34 -1.92 -5.07
C ARG A 106 -3.83 -1.69 -5.13
N GLU A 107 -3.35 -0.98 -6.15
CA GLU A 107 -1.92 -0.68 -6.32
C GLU A 107 -1.37 0.08 -5.09
N GLU A 108 -2.06 1.12 -4.65
CA GLU A 108 -1.68 1.85 -3.44
C GLU A 108 -1.66 0.97 -2.19
N ALA A 109 -2.64 0.08 -2.03
CA ALA A 109 -2.67 -0.85 -0.90
C ALA A 109 -1.46 -1.81 -0.94
N THR A 110 -1.11 -2.29 -2.13
CA THR A 110 0.09 -3.12 -2.32
C THR A 110 1.37 -2.34 -2.01
N GLU A 111 1.51 -1.12 -2.53
CA GLU A 111 2.69 -0.28 -2.30
C GLU A 111 2.87 0.06 -0.81
N LYS A 112 1.78 0.43 -0.12
CA LYS A 112 1.79 0.66 1.34
C LYS A 112 2.25 -0.58 2.10
N SER A 113 1.82 -1.77 1.68
CA SER A 113 2.24 -3.03 2.30
C SER A 113 3.73 -3.33 2.04
N LEU A 114 4.22 -3.10 0.82
CA LEU A 114 5.62 -3.28 0.44
C LEU A 114 6.52 -2.30 1.19
N ALA A 115 6.13 -1.03 1.29
CA ALA A 115 6.83 0.00 2.04
C ALA A 115 6.94 -0.38 3.53
N ARG A 116 5.86 -0.91 4.13
CA ARG A 116 5.87 -1.39 5.51
C ARG A 116 6.86 -2.56 5.72
N ILE A 117 6.92 -3.48 4.76
CA ILE A 117 7.86 -4.60 4.80
C ILE A 117 9.30 -4.09 4.69
N LYS A 118 9.57 -3.24 3.69
CA LYS A 118 10.90 -2.63 3.46
C LYS A 118 11.41 -1.90 4.72
N LYS A 119 10.55 -1.09 5.35
CA LYS A 119 10.89 -0.39 6.59
C LYS A 119 11.30 -1.35 7.72
N ARG A 120 10.60 -2.49 7.88
CA ARG A 120 10.98 -3.49 8.89
C ARG A 120 12.34 -4.13 8.60
N TYR A 121 12.67 -4.39 7.34
CA TYR A 121 13.98 -4.91 6.97
C TYR A 121 15.09 -3.89 7.26
N GLU A 122 14.87 -2.62 6.95
CA GLU A 122 15.82 -1.53 7.25
C GLU A 122 16.06 -1.39 8.75
N GLU A 123 14.99 -1.40 9.56
CA GLU A 123 15.07 -1.37 11.02
C GLU A 123 15.86 -2.57 11.58
N GLU A 124 15.64 -3.77 11.04
CA GLU A 124 16.36 -4.96 11.48
C GLU A 124 17.83 -4.96 11.05
N ASN A 125 18.12 -4.50 9.83
CA ASN A 125 19.49 -4.33 9.36
C ASN A 125 20.24 -3.29 10.19
N ALA A 126 19.60 -2.17 10.56
CA ALA A 126 20.18 -1.17 11.44
C ALA A 126 20.50 -1.75 12.84
N LYS A 127 19.60 -2.57 13.40
CA LYS A 127 19.87 -3.29 14.66
C LYS A 127 21.06 -4.23 14.53
N LYS A 128 21.19 -4.98 13.43
CA LYS A 128 22.33 -5.86 13.18
C LYS A 128 23.63 -5.07 13.06
N GLN A 129 23.64 -3.98 12.29
CA GLN A 129 24.79 -3.09 12.14
C GLN A 129 25.21 -2.45 13.46
N SER A 130 24.25 -2.04 14.32
CA SER A 130 24.57 -1.50 15.64
C SER A 130 25.23 -2.51 16.59
N ARG A 131 25.01 -3.81 16.37
CA ARG A 131 25.63 -4.90 17.15
C ARG A 131 26.94 -5.38 16.53
N GLN A 132 27.26 -4.96 15.31
CA GLN A 132 28.47 -5.36 14.62
C GLN A 132 29.67 -4.66 15.25
N VAL A 133 30.74 -5.42 15.50
CA VAL A 133 31.99 -4.88 16.03
C VAL A 133 32.60 -3.96 14.96
N GLN A 134 32.67 -2.67 15.28
CA GLN A 134 33.37 -1.69 14.45
C GLN A 134 34.83 -1.60 14.89
N VAL A 135 35.75 -1.74 13.93
CA VAL A 135 37.18 -1.55 14.18
C VAL A 135 37.43 -0.07 14.44
N CYS A 136 37.73 0.28 15.68
CA CYS A 136 38.03 1.65 16.07
C CYS A 136 39.47 1.99 15.64
N MET A 137 39.61 2.74 14.54
CA MET A 137 40.92 3.20 14.04
C MET A 137 41.53 4.30 14.93
N LYS A 138 40.73 4.89 15.82
CA LYS A 138 41.20 5.86 16.81
C LYS A 138 41.40 5.14 18.14
N VAL A 139 42.61 5.21 18.69
CA VAL A 139 42.87 4.79 20.07
C VAL A 139 41.92 5.60 20.97
N PRO A 140 41.07 4.96 21.80
CA PRO A 140 40.21 5.67 22.73
C PRO A 140 41.11 6.57 23.61
N PRO A 141 40.71 7.82 23.89
CA PRO A 141 41.51 8.68 24.75
C PRO A 141 41.79 7.95 26.05
N SER A 142 43.07 7.73 26.33
CA SER A 142 43.57 7.11 27.56
C SER A 142 43.23 8.04 28.73
N SER A 143 42.00 7.90 29.23
CA SER A 143 41.63 8.48 30.51
C SER A 143 42.37 7.66 31.54
N LYS A 144 43.43 8.25 32.11
CA LYS A 144 44.15 7.71 33.27
C LYS A 144 43.14 7.54 34.40
N ARG A 145 42.49 6.38 34.46
CA ARG A 145 41.66 5.96 35.59
C ARG A 145 42.59 5.92 36.79
N SER A 146 42.43 6.85 37.74
CA SER A 146 43.24 6.87 38.95
C SER A 146 42.94 5.62 39.77
N PHE A 147 43.77 4.61 39.59
CA PHE A 147 43.89 3.49 40.51
C PHE A 147 44.77 3.98 41.67
N TYR A 148 44.23 4.72 42.63
CA TYR A 148 44.86 4.91 43.94
C TYR A 148 43.80 5.41 44.95
N GLY A 149 43.75 4.73 46.10
CA GLY A 149 42.83 5.04 47.19
C GLY A 149 43.04 6.45 47.75
N GLY A 150 41.93 7.09 48.11
CA GLY A 150 41.90 8.37 48.79
C GLY A 150 40.60 8.51 49.54
N PHE A 151 40.68 8.36 50.87
CA PHE A 151 39.60 8.63 51.80
C PHE A 151 39.23 10.12 51.72
N SER A 152 37.94 10.41 51.52
CA SER A 152 37.32 11.64 51.99
C SER A 152 35.89 11.32 52.35
N ALA A 153 35.64 11.29 53.66
CA ALA A 153 34.34 11.14 54.25
C ALA A 153 33.54 12.42 54.02
N ASP A 154 32.39 12.32 53.34
CA ASP A 154 31.14 12.74 53.96
C ASP A 154 29.91 12.16 53.22
N SER A 155 28.89 11.82 54.00
CA SER A 155 27.50 11.56 53.61
C SER A 155 27.13 10.30 52.78
N MET A 156 26.96 9.20 53.53
CA MET A 156 25.81 8.27 53.55
C MET A 156 25.15 7.78 52.23
N TYR A 157 25.07 6.45 52.14
CA TYR A 157 24.14 5.58 51.38
C TYR A 157 24.19 5.58 49.84
N ASP A 158 25.25 5.08 49.20
CA ASP A 158 25.08 4.52 47.85
C ASP A 158 25.96 3.30 47.56
N THR A 159 25.96 2.35 48.50
CA THR A 159 26.52 0.99 48.37
C THR A 159 25.65 0.07 47.49
N LYS A 160 25.12 0.57 46.38
CA LYS A 160 24.33 -0.23 45.45
C LYS A 160 25.12 -0.52 44.19
N SER A 161 25.37 -1.81 43.95
CA SER A 161 26.04 -2.33 42.76
C SER A 161 25.40 -1.78 41.48
N SER A 162 26.16 -1.75 40.37
CA SER A 162 25.68 -1.29 39.06
C SER A 162 24.32 -1.92 38.67
N LEU A 163 24.13 -3.20 39.01
CA LEU A 163 22.87 -3.92 38.82
C LEU A 163 21.70 -3.29 39.59
N MET A 164 21.91 -2.96 40.86
CA MET A 164 20.88 -2.39 41.72
C MET A 164 20.54 -0.94 41.34
N LYS A 165 21.51 -0.20 40.78
CA LYS A 165 21.27 1.12 40.15
C LYS A 165 20.43 0.99 38.89
N LYS A 166 20.73 -0.01 38.05
CA LYS A 166 19.96 -0.30 36.82
C LYS A 166 18.52 -0.71 37.13
N ALA A 167 18.33 -1.63 38.07
CA ALA A 167 17.00 -2.09 38.50
C ALA A 167 16.13 -0.95 39.03
N ARG A 168 16.70 -0.02 39.81
CA ARG A 168 15.99 1.18 40.27
C ARG A 168 15.60 2.10 39.12
N LYS A 169 16.51 2.32 38.17
CA LYS A 169 16.24 3.16 37.00
C LYS A 169 15.13 2.56 36.14
N GLU A 170 15.14 1.25 35.91
CA GLU A 170 14.09 0.54 35.17
C GLU A 170 12.75 0.56 35.90
N PHE A 171 12.75 0.37 37.22
CA PHE A 171 11.54 0.47 38.05
C PHE A 171 10.91 1.86 37.97
N VAL A 172 11.69 2.94 38.13
CA VAL A 172 11.19 4.32 38.00
C VAL A 172 10.66 4.59 36.59
N ASN A 173 11.24 3.96 35.57
CA ASN A 173 10.81 4.15 34.18
C ASN A 173 9.64 3.26 33.74
N CYS A 174 9.18 2.32 34.59
CA CYS A 174 8.13 1.39 34.22
C CYS A 174 6.78 2.09 34.03
N ARG A 175 5.89 1.46 33.26
CA ARG A 175 4.60 2.05 32.89
C ARG A 175 3.68 2.25 34.08
N GLU A 176 3.73 1.33 35.05
CA GLU A 176 2.91 1.36 36.26
C GLU A 176 3.23 2.57 37.16
N VAL A 177 4.53 2.82 37.41
CA VAL A 177 5.00 3.96 38.21
C VAL A 177 4.67 5.29 37.53
N LYS A 178 4.80 5.37 36.20
CA LYS A 178 4.41 6.56 35.42
C LYS A 178 2.90 6.82 35.46
N ASN A 179 2.07 5.78 35.40
CA ASN A 179 0.62 5.90 35.52
C ASN A 179 0.21 6.38 36.91
N LEU A 180 0.81 5.85 37.97
CA LEU A 180 0.58 6.30 39.36
C LEU A 180 0.96 7.77 39.58
N ALA A 181 2.12 8.20 39.06
CA ALA A 181 2.54 9.60 39.14
C ALA A 181 1.59 10.54 38.36
N SER A 182 1.11 10.09 37.21
CA SER A 182 0.13 10.82 36.40
C SER A 182 -1.23 10.94 37.10
N MET A 183 -1.70 9.88 37.76
CA MET A 183 -2.92 9.93 38.57
C MET A 183 -2.79 10.87 39.77
N LYS A 184 -1.64 10.81 40.46
CA LYS A 184 -1.38 11.67 41.63
C LYS A 184 -1.38 13.15 41.23
N THR A 185 -0.77 13.51 40.11
CA THR A 185 -0.77 14.90 39.59
C THR A 185 -2.15 15.37 39.13
N MET A 186 -3.00 14.50 38.61
CA MET A 186 -4.41 14.83 38.31
C MET A 186 -5.23 15.10 39.57
N VAL A 187 -5.08 14.29 40.62
CA VAL A 187 -5.75 14.49 41.91
C VAL A 187 -5.31 15.80 42.58
N HIS A 188 -4.01 16.13 42.51
CA HIS A 188 -3.49 17.39 43.07
C HIS A 188 -3.96 18.63 42.29
N ARG A 189 -4.24 18.50 40.98
CA ARG A 189 -4.84 19.58 40.18
C ARG A 189 -6.30 19.81 40.52
N ASN A 190 -7.09 18.76 40.75
CA ASN A 190 -8.50 18.89 41.14
C ASN A 190 -8.67 19.51 42.54
N ASN A 191 -7.76 19.23 43.48
CA ASN A 191 -7.80 19.83 44.82
C ASN A 191 -7.27 21.28 44.88
N ARG A 192 -6.84 21.87 43.76
CA ARG A 192 -6.43 23.29 43.66
C ARG A 192 -7.51 24.19 43.02
N LEU A 193 -8.62 23.60 42.59
CA LEU A 193 -9.74 24.30 41.93
C LEU A 193 -11.00 24.34 42.82
N VAL A 194 -10.85 24.11 44.11
CA VAL A 194 -11.85 24.33 45.18
C VAL A 194 -11.23 25.29 46.18
#